data_AF-M0ZPD3-F1
#
_entry.id   AF-M0ZPD3-F1
#
_cell.length_a   1.000
_cell.length_b   1.000
_cell.length_c   1.000
_cell.angle_alpha   90.00
_cell.angle_beta   90.00
_cell.angle_gamma   90.00
#
_symmetry.space_group_name_H-M   'P 1'
#
loop_
_entity.id
_entity.type
_entity.pdbx_description
1 polymer ?
#
loop_
_entity_poly.entity_id
_entity_poly.type
_entity_poly.pdbx_seq_one_letter_code
_entity_poly.pdbx_strand_id
1 'polypeptide(L)'
;MVFDENGHLQSFKGKTIHVLNKNEHALDMAAPLHDHFDDVNGLSDEKSALKKRTNVLLLGDHIGDLGMSVGLDYETRISVGFLNDRVEDSLESYRKAFDILYLNDSSMHGVLKLATHLCSTESD
;
A
#
# COMPACT_ATOMS: atom_id res chain seq x y z
N MET A 1 19.39 3.93 1.51
CA MET A 1 20.61 3.26 2.02
C MET A 1 21.81 4.17 1.80
N VAL A 2 22.85 4.07 2.62
CA VAL A 2 24.14 4.76 2.46
C VAL A 2 25.20 3.68 2.26
N PHE A 3 25.93 3.79 1.16
CA PHE A 3 27.03 2.89 0.81
C PHE A 3 28.34 3.66 0.85
N ASP A 4 29.43 2.96 1.17
CA ASP A 4 30.79 3.50 1.08
C ASP A 4 31.30 3.54 -0.37
N GLU A 5 32.52 4.07 -0.58
CA GLU A 5 33.15 4.14 -1.91
C GLU A 5 33.45 2.75 -2.53
N ASN A 6 33.48 1.71 -1.70
CA ASN A 6 33.68 0.31 -2.12
C ASN A 6 32.35 -0.43 -2.34
N GLY A 7 31.21 0.23 -2.14
CA GLY A 7 29.88 -0.36 -2.28
C GLY A 7 29.37 -1.13 -1.05
N HIS A 8 30.03 -1.04 0.11
CA HIS A 8 29.53 -1.68 1.33
C HIS A 8 28.44 -0.85 1.99
N LEU A 9 27.38 -1.53 2.45
CA LEU A 9 26.27 -0.90 3.18
C LEU A 9 26.76 -0.43 4.56
N GLN A 10 26.68 0.88 4.83
CA GLN A 10 27.03 1.46 6.13
C GLN A 10 25.79 1.72 7.00
N SER A 11 24.70 2.24 6.41
CA SER A 11 23.51 2.61 7.17
C SER A 11 22.25 2.76 6.30
N PHE A 12 21.10 2.88 6.96
CA PHE A 12 19.81 3.21 6.34
C PHE A 12 19.48 4.68 6.55
N LYS A 13 18.87 5.31 5.53
CA LYS A 13 18.41 6.70 5.61
C LYS A 13 16.95 6.71 6.08
N GLY A 14 16.57 7.73 6.84
CA GLY A 14 15.20 7.91 7.27
C GLY A 14 14.82 7.09 8.50
N LYS A 15 13.53 7.12 8.85
CA LYS A 15 12.99 6.33 9.97
C LYS A 15 12.87 4.87 9.54
N THR A 16 13.14 3.95 10.46
CA THR A 16 12.91 2.52 10.24
C THR A 16 11.43 2.25 10.02
N ILE A 17 11.11 1.58 8.92
CA ILE A 17 9.77 1.02 8.66
C ILE A 17 9.80 -0.46 9.09
N HIS A 18 8.86 -0.83 9.93
CA HIS A 18 8.69 -2.12 10.57
C HIS A 18 7.21 -2.49 10.54
N VAL A 19 6.90 -3.77 10.65
CA VAL A 19 5.53 -4.32 10.63
C VAL A 19 4.56 -3.62 11.60
N LEU A 20 5.08 -3.06 12.70
CA LEU A 20 4.30 -2.40 13.76
C LEU A 20 4.17 -0.88 13.60
N ASN A 21 4.81 -0.27 12.59
CA ASN A 21 4.75 1.18 12.36
C ASN A 21 4.47 1.53 10.90
N LYS A 22 3.80 0.64 10.17
CA LYS A 22 3.27 0.89 8.82
C LYS A 22 2.01 1.76 8.96
N ASN A 23 2.17 3.08 8.93
CA ASN A 23 1.09 4.07 8.94
C ASN A 23 1.41 5.23 7.98
N GLU A 24 0.62 6.31 7.98
CA GLU A 24 0.86 7.50 7.14
C GLU A 24 2.28 8.08 7.20
N HIS A 25 3.03 7.89 8.30
CA HIS A 25 4.42 8.34 8.33
C HIS A 25 5.31 7.60 7.33
N ALA A 26 4.91 6.42 6.87
CA ALA A 26 5.55 5.75 5.74
C ALA A 26 5.28 6.48 4.41
N LEU A 27 4.12 7.15 4.27
CA LEU A 27 3.81 7.99 3.11
C LEU A 27 4.60 9.30 3.14
N ASP A 28 4.80 9.91 4.30
CA ASP A 28 5.70 11.08 4.45
C ASP A 28 7.13 10.77 3.97
N MET A 29 7.59 9.53 4.21
CA MET A 29 8.88 9.04 3.72
C MET A 29 8.89 8.72 2.22
N ALA A 30 7.72 8.50 1.60
CA ALA A 30 7.53 8.24 0.17
C ALA A 30 7.14 9.51 -0.62
N ALA A 31 6.82 10.62 0.05
CA ALA A 31 6.48 11.91 -0.55
C ALA A 31 7.45 12.37 -1.67
N PRO A 32 8.78 12.18 -1.58
CA PRO A 32 9.69 12.55 -2.67
C PRO A 32 9.46 11.80 -3.99
N LEU A 33 8.75 10.66 -3.98
CA LEU A 33 8.36 9.90 -5.18
C LEU A 33 7.02 10.38 -5.77
N HIS A 34 6.24 11.15 -5.01
CA HIS A 34 4.91 11.61 -5.39
C HIS A 34 4.92 13.03 -5.98
N ASP A 35 5.94 13.84 -5.66
CA ASP A 35 6.14 15.17 -6.26
C ASP A 35 6.56 15.12 -7.75
N HIS A 36 7.00 13.97 -8.25
CA HIS A 36 7.41 13.81 -9.66
C HIS A 36 6.27 13.45 -10.63
N PHE A 37 5.04 13.27 -10.14
CA PHE A 37 3.88 13.06 -11.02
C PHE A 37 3.18 14.36 -11.46
N ASP A 38 3.61 15.52 -10.94
CA ASP A 38 2.99 16.84 -11.21
C ASP A 38 3.74 17.69 -12.26
N ASP A 39 4.84 17.20 -12.86
CA ASP A 39 5.70 18.01 -13.73
C ASP A 39 5.24 18.04 -15.22
N VAL A 40 3.95 18.31 -15.46
CA VAL A 40 3.45 18.66 -16.80
C VAL A 40 2.76 20.02 -16.85
N ASN A 41 2.31 20.62 -15.74
CA ASN A 41 1.78 21.98 -15.79
C ASN A 41 2.05 22.70 -14.47
N GLY A 42 3.04 23.60 -14.50
CA GLY A 42 3.46 24.39 -13.34
C GLY A 42 2.36 25.28 -12.78
N LEU A 43 1.51 24.73 -11.92
CA LEU A 43 0.66 25.45 -10.99
C LEU A 43 1.04 25.03 -9.57
N SER A 44 1.67 25.96 -8.87
CA SER A 44 1.85 25.92 -7.44
C SER A 44 0.49 26.11 -6.76
N ASP A 45 -0.24 25.03 -6.47
CA ASP A 45 -1.22 24.88 -5.37
C ASP A 45 -1.91 23.47 -5.37
N GLU A 46 -1.21 22.42 -5.81
CA GLU A 46 -1.75 21.05 -5.87
C GLU A 46 -1.39 20.28 -4.59
N LYS A 47 -2.25 20.36 -3.57
CA LYS A 47 -2.32 19.33 -2.51
C LYS A 47 -2.75 18.01 -3.17
N SER A 48 -1.77 17.34 -3.78
CA SER A 48 -1.69 16.05 -4.50
C SER A 48 -3.00 15.47 -5.05
N ALA A 49 -3.00 15.05 -6.32
CA ALA A 49 -4.10 14.29 -6.93
C ALA A 49 -4.54 13.05 -6.11
N LEU A 50 -3.70 12.58 -5.18
CA LEU A 50 -4.00 11.54 -4.20
C LEU A 50 -5.03 11.97 -3.14
N LYS A 51 -5.05 13.23 -2.69
CA LYS A 51 -6.07 13.75 -1.74
C LYS A 51 -7.48 13.79 -2.30
N LYS A 52 -7.63 13.71 -3.63
CA LYS A 52 -8.95 13.64 -4.28
C LYS A 52 -9.46 12.20 -4.43
N ARG A 53 -8.62 11.18 -4.17
CA ARG A 53 -8.99 9.77 -4.30
C ARG A 53 -9.49 9.25 -2.98
N THR A 54 -10.80 9.04 -2.88
CA THR A 54 -11.46 8.54 -1.66
C THR A 54 -11.59 7.01 -1.62
N ASN A 55 -11.14 6.30 -2.66
CA ASN A 55 -11.24 4.85 -2.74
C ASN A 55 -9.86 4.20 -2.62
N VAL A 56 -9.71 3.26 -1.69
CA VAL A 56 -8.46 2.57 -1.38
C VAL A 56 -8.60 1.08 -1.64
N LEU A 57 -7.69 0.53 -2.44
CA LEU A 57 -7.45 -0.91 -2.54
C LEU A 57 -6.14 -1.23 -1.81
N LEU A 58 -6.22 -1.79 -0.62
CA LEU A 58 -5.08 -2.11 0.23
C LEU A 58 -4.69 -3.57 0.05
N LEU A 59 -3.43 -3.82 -0.27
CA LEU A 59 -2.86 -5.16 -0.41
C LEU A 59 -1.80 -5.36 0.68
N GLY A 60 -1.86 -6.47 1.41
CA GLY A 60 -0.89 -6.80 2.46
C GLY A 60 -0.80 -8.29 2.72
N ASP A 61 0.30 -8.71 3.33
CA ASP A 61 0.57 -10.10 3.75
C ASP A 61 0.60 -10.23 5.28
N HIS A 62 0.67 -9.11 5.98
CA HIS A 62 0.62 -9.04 7.43
C HIS A 62 -0.54 -8.18 7.93
N ILE A 63 -1.15 -8.54 9.07
CA ILE A 63 -2.23 -7.72 9.68
C ILE A 63 -1.78 -6.27 9.94
N GLY A 64 -0.49 -6.07 10.25
CA GLY A 64 0.13 -4.75 10.40
C GLY A 64 0.04 -3.86 9.15
N ASP A 65 -0.16 -4.44 7.98
CA ASP A 65 -0.30 -3.71 6.71
C ASP A 65 -1.62 -2.95 6.61
N LEU A 66 -2.65 -3.35 7.37
CA LEU A 66 -3.90 -2.59 7.46
C LEU A 66 -3.64 -1.16 7.94
N GLY A 67 -2.57 -0.98 8.73
CA GLY A 67 -2.09 0.32 9.18
C GLY A 67 -1.70 1.26 8.03
N MET A 68 -1.36 0.76 6.83
CA MET A 68 -0.99 1.60 5.69
C MET A 68 -2.12 2.51 5.21
N SER A 69 -3.38 2.20 5.57
CA SER A 69 -4.52 3.08 5.32
C SER A 69 -4.76 4.11 6.42
N VAL A 70 -4.14 3.98 7.59
CA VAL A 70 -4.32 4.90 8.72
C VAL A 70 -3.68 6.24 8.39
N GLY A 71 -4.50 7.30 8.35
CA GLY A 71 -4.10 8.67 8.00
C GLY A 71 -4.46 9.08 6.56
N LEU A 72 -4.92 8.13 5.73
CA LEU A 72 -5.55 8.46 4.46
C LEU A 72 -6.99 8.94 4.68
N ASP A 73 -7.39 9.99 3.95
CA ASP A 73 -8.77 10.43 3.87
C ASP A 73 -9.49 9.62 2.78
N TYR A 74 -10.20 8.57 3.18
CA TYR A 74 -10.92 7.66 2.27
C TYR A 74 -12.36 7.40 2.73
N GLU A 75 -13.25 7.24 1.75
CA GLU A 75 -14.65 6.85 1.95
C GLU A 75 -14.80 5.33 1.92
N THR A 76 -14.12 4.67 0.98
CA THR A 76 -14.19 3.22 0.80
C THR A 76 -12.80 2.60 0.81
N ARG A 77 -12.67 1.48 1.53
CA ARG A 77 -11.45 0.66 1.52
C ARG A 77 -11.81 -0.81 1.32
N ILE A 78 -11.15 -1.44 0.35
CA ILE A 78 -11.12 -2.89 0.18
C ILE A 78 -9.73 -3.37 0.56
N SER A 79 -9.66 -4.30 1.51
CA SER A 79 -8.41 -4.89 2.01
C SER A 79 -8.27 -6.33 1.53
N VAL A 80 -7.13 -6.61 0.91
CA VAL A 80 -6.77 -7.93 0.38
C VAL A 80 -5.54 -8.45 1.10
N GLY A 81 -5.71 -9.57 1.80
CA GLY A 81 -4.67 -10.29 2.52
C GLY A 81 -4.07 -11.43 1.69
N PHE A 82 -2.76 -11.62 1.76
CA PHE A 82 -2.06 -12.80 1.27
C PHE A 82 -1.47 -13.58 2.45
N LEU A 83 -2.12 -14.67 2.85
CA LEU A 83 -1.70 -15.52 3.95
C LEU A 83 -0.93 -16.72 3.40
N ASN A 84 0.39 -16.61 3.43
CA ASN A 84 1.31 -17.61 2.87
C ASN A 84 1.87 -18.56 3.93
N ASP A 85 2.06 -18.08 5.16
CA ASP A 85 2.67 -18.82 6.26
C ASP A 85 1.68 -19.11 7.41
N ARG A 86 1.84 -20.25 8.07
CA ARG A 86 1.03 -20.69 9.22
C ARG A 86 -0.46 -20.46 8.99
N VAL A 87 -0.94 -20.93 7.83
CA VAL A 87 -2.30 -20.66 7.36
C VAL A 87 -3.31 -21.13 8.40
N GLU A 88 -3.18 -22.35 8.89
CA GLU A 88 -4.10 -22.95 9.85
C GLU A 88 -4.19 -22.15 11.15
N ASP A 89 -3.05 -21.72 11.69
CA ASP A 89 -2.98 -20.98 12.96
C ASP A 89 -3.49 -19.55 12.83
N SER A 90 -3.32 -18.94 11.65
CA SER A 90 -3.54 -17.50 11.45
C SER A 90 -4.83 -17.19 10.70
N LEU A 91 -5.45 -18.19 10.05
CA LEU A 91 -6.61 -18.03 9.16
C LEU A 91 -7.74 -17.25 9.81
N GLU A 92 -8.08 -17.57 11.06
CA GLU A 92 -9.20 -16.95 11.75
C GLU A 92 -8.96 -15.47 12.05
N SER A 93 -7.71 -15.11 12.39
CA SER A 93 -7.33 -13.72 12.64
C SER A 93 -7.33 -12.92 11.35
N TYR A 94 -6.77 -13.47 10.28
CA TYR A 94 -6.70 -12.81 8.97
C TYR A 94 -8.07 -12.67 8.31
N ARG A 95 -8.94 -13.69 8.42
CA ARG A 95 -10.32 -13.65 7.94
C ARG A 95 -11.14 -12.54 8.59
N LYS A 96 -10.86 -12.21 9.85
CA LYS A 96 -11.51 -11.09 10.57
C LYS A 96 -10.93 -9.73 10.20
N ALA A 97 -9.69 -9.71 9.71
CA ALA A 97 -8.93 -8.49 9.50
C ALA A 97 -9.01 -7.96 8.05
N PHE A 98 -9.05 -8.86 7.06
CA PHE A 98 -9.10 -8.54 5.63
C PHE A 98 -10.46 -8.86 5.01
N ASP A 99 -10.87 -8.09 4.00
CA ASP A 99 -12.12 -8.31 3.26
C ASP A 99 -12.00 -9.51 2.31
N ILE A 100 -10.83 -9.68 1.69
CA ILE A 100 -10.50 -10.78 0.79
C ILE A 100 -9.20 -11.42 1.26
N LEU A 101 -9.17 -12.76 1.32
CA LEU A 101 -7.98 -13.50 1.73
C LEU A 101 -7.58 -14.52 0.66
N TYR A 102 -6.34 -14.40 0.19
CA TYR A 102 -5.66 -15.37 -0.65
C TYR A 102 -4.76 -16.23 0.22
N LEU A 103 -4.79 -17.56 0.02
CA LEU A 103 -4.02 -18.52 0.81
C LEU A 103 -2.93 -19.18 -0.04
N ASN A 104 -1.89 -19.69 0.63
CA ASN A 104 -0.89 -20.59 0.04
C ASN A 104 -0.17 -19.99 -1.18
N ASP A 105 0.35 -18.77 -1.07
CA ASP A 105 1.11 -18.08 -2.13
C ASP A 105 0.36 -18.00 -3.47
N SER A 106 -0.94 -17.68 -3.37
CA SER A 106 -1.79 -17.50 -4.55
C SER A 106 -1.37 -16.27 -5.36
N SER A 107 -1.50 -16.38 -6.68
CA SER A 107 -1.22 -15.29 -7.62
C SER A 107 -2.07 -14.03 -7.38
N MET A 108 -1.57 -12.88 -7.85
CA MET A 108 -2.30 -11.60 -7.85
C MET A 108 -3.45 -11.52 -8.87
N HIS A 109 -3.73 -12.58 -9.62
CA HIS A 109 -4.71 -12.56 -10.71
C HIS A 109 -6.13 -12.17 -10.23
N GLY A 110 -6.51 -12.56 -9.01
CA GLY A 110 -7.81 -12.16 -8.46
C GLY A 110 -7.87 -10.67 -8.11
N VAL A 111 -6.76 -10.08 -7.64
CA VAL A 111 -6.64 -8.62 -7.46
C VAL A 111 -6.73 -7.89 -8.79
N LEU A 112 -6.07 -8.40 -9.83
CA LEU A 112 -6.15 -7.83 -11.18
C LEU A 112 -7.60 -7.83 -11.68
N LYS A 113 -8.30 -8.96 -11.57
CA LYS A 113 -9.73 -9.06 -11.93
C LYS A 113 -10.58 -8.02 -11.21
N LEU A 114 -10.39 -7.89 -9.89
CA LEU A 114 -11.11 -6.90 -9.09
C LEU A 114 -10.81 -5.48 -9.57
N ALA A 115 -9.54 -5.12 -9.71
CA ALA A 115 -9.13 -3.80 -10.18
C ALA A 115 -9.65 -3.50 -11.59
N THR A 116 -9.67 -4.47 -12.50
CA THR A 116 -10.26 -4.32 -13.82
C THR A 116 -11.74 -3.98 -13.72
N HIS A 117 -12.54 -4.71 -12.92
CA HIS A 117 -13.96 -4.41 -12.77
C HIS A 117 -14.22 -3.05 -12.12
N LEU A 118 -13.44 -2.66 -11.11
CA LEU A 118 -13.57 -1.35 -10.44
C LEU A 118 -13.24 -0.18 -11.36
N CYS A 119 -12.30 -0.38 -12.28
CA CYS A 119 -11.83 0.65 -13.22
C CYS A 119 -12.48 0.55 -14.60
N SER A 120 -13.31 -0.46 -14.85
CA SER A 120 -14.12 -0.54 -16.06
C SER A 120 -15.13 0.60 -16.02
N THR A 121 -14.85 1.66 -16.76
CA THR A 121 -15.88 2.61 -17.15
C THR A 121 -16.83 1.86 -18.07
N GLU A 122 -18.10 1.73 -17.70
CA GLU A 122 -19.12 1.45 -18.70
C GLU A 122 -18.99 2.56 -19.75
N SER A 123 -18.63 2.18 -20.98
CA SER A 123 -18.76 3.07 -22.11
C SER A 123 -20.25 3.24 -22.36
N ASP A 124 -20.84 4.28 -21.75
CA ASP A 124 -22.16 4.79 -22.15
C ASP A 124 -22.11 5.32 -23.59
#